data_AF-A0A016ULJ9-F1
#
_entry.id   AF-A0A016ULJ9-F1
#
_cell.length_a   1.000
_cell.length_b   1.000
_cell.length_c   1.000
_cell.angle_alpha   90.00
_cell.angle_beta   90.00
_cell.angle_gamma   90.00
#
_symmetry.space_group_name_H-M   'P 1'
#
loop_
_entity.id
_entity.type
_entity.pdbx_description
1 polymer ?
#
loop_
_entity_poly.entity_id
_entity_poly.type
_entity_poly.pdbx_seq_one_letter_code
_entity_poly.pdbx_strand_id
1 'polypeptide(L)'
;MIAVHGGVGFRLDRSLSVACADALRGDEVDVISAVSSLEGNPLFNCGHGSNLTMEGTVECEAGFMSSEGFRFGAVGAVSHLKNPCCVAKAVAVTERCGRLIAPMVLVGKGAEDWAQKQGFSLCDPDTLLTDKTRQNWNKARNVLEKTGYEEASSMDTVGAVSINDDVVEACTSSGGIILKTPGRLGHCTVFGSGMWAERRKGRSVGVSVSGCGEALTRADFCRSLARILLKRKDDSLPSEIVHSFFEREYLNSEMMTPIPPDRLYAGVLAGSEEATRPSLVPIAANQLEVARTNLFQSSSLVRRPSSHLSLFLHSARLVPGAPFALYRQTAFDSFVCVLVVDCLPVAPGFLLLAVDQFTISWNLSIETNLFQMAHLSNALFALLIVVIGARYEDKYDRTKMPWDLRPIQNYIGLWSLQSTTGRSRDLPPPDQIDFAINPVPKFGARALNITHTYFQNGQVTRHDYGYMPVKNATRRDPRVHVAYLTTSSEGWSMMEQGQVKGNMMTFHLKQFLRRSFDVGARNDLEIREFERQFEMPSYNQMIMKVRAETNADTEGFTAMYKRLMG
;
A
#
# COMPACT_ATOMS: atom_id res chain seq x y z
N MET A 1 -2.28 19.29 -2.07
CA MET A 1 -1.76 17.90 -2.17
C MET A 1 -2.39 17.22 -3.37
N ILE A 2 -1.65 16.33 -4.02
CA ILE A 2 -2.19 15.44 -5.05
C ILE A 2 -1.61 14.02 -4.88
N ALA A 3 -2.42 13.01 -5.17
CA ALA A 3 -2.00 11.62 -5.20
C ALA A 3 -2.61 10.90 -6.40
N VAL A 4 -1.95 9.85 -6.88
CA VAL A 4 -2.36 9.04 -8.03
C VAL A 4 -2.28 7.55 -7.73
N HIS A 5 -3.09 6.75 -8.42
CA HIS A 5 -2.94 5.31 -8.52
C HIS A 5 -2.90 4.85 -9.98
N GLY A 6 -2.13 3.79 -10.24
CA GLY A 6 -1.93 3.15 -11.53
C GLY A 6 -2.72 1.86 -11.74
N GLY A 7 -3.59 1.49 -10.79
CA GLY A 7 -4.41 0.28 -10.87
C GLY A 7 -4.08 -0.77 -9.81
N VAL A 8 -4.89 -1.83 -9.80
CA VAL A 8 -4.80 -2.96 -8.88
C VAL A 8 -4.59 -4.23 -9.67
N GLY A 9 -3.44 -4.87 -9.49
CA GLY A 9 -3.07 -6.05 -10.24
C GLY A 9 -2.37 -7.11 -9.40
N PHE A 10 -2.33 -8.35 -9.89
CA PHE A 10 -1.80 -9.51 -9.17
C PHE A 10 -0.27 -9.63 -9.17
N ARG A 11 0.43 -8.74 -9.87
CA ARG A 11 1.90 -8.75 -9.99
C ARG A 11 2.46 -7.41 -9.56
N LEU A 12 3.63 -7.41 -8.92
CA LEU A 12 4.31 -6.19 -8.52
C LEU A 12 5.24 -5.75 -9.65
N ASP A 13 4.93 -4.63 -10.28
CA ASP A 13 5.70 -4.04 -11.37
C ASP A 13 6.24 -2.67 -10.96
N ARG A 14 7.57 -2.56 -10.85
CA ARG A 14 8.23 -1.29 -10.47
C ARG A 14 8.05 -0.21 -11.54
N SER A 15 7.88 -0.58 -12.81
CA SER A 15 7.70 0.40 -13.89
C SER A 15 6.41 1.21 -13.73
N LEU A 16 5.34 0.59 -13.25
CA LEU A 16 4.06 1.26 -12.96
C LEU A 16 4.19 2.28 -11.82
N SER A 17 5.01 1.99 -10.81
CA SER A 17 5.26 2.93 -9.71
C SER A 17 6.09 4.13 -10.16
N VAL A 18 7.12 3.91 -10.98
CA VAL A 18 7.90 5.00 -11.58
C VAL A 18 7.01 5.87 -12.47
N ALA A 19 6.16 5.26 -13.29
CA ALA A 19 5.22 6.01 -14.13
C ALA A 19 4.21 6.84 -13.32
N CYS A 20 3.72 6.33 -12.16
CA CYS A 20 2.91 7.10 -11.23
C CYS A 20 3.68 8.30 -10.61
N ALA A 21 4.96 8.11 -10.31
CA ALA A 21 5.82 9.20 -9.83
C ALA A 21 6.08 10.25 -10.91
N ASP A 22 6.27 9.82 -12.16
CA ASP A 22 6.49 10.70 -13.30
C ASP A 22 5.27 11.57 -13.60
N ALA A 23 4.05 11.02 -13.44
CA ALA A 23 2.79 11.76 -13.58
C ALA A 23 2.61 12.90 -12.55
N LEU A 24 3.42 12.92 -11.49
CA LEU A 24 3.43 13.96 -10.47
C LEU A 24 4.62 14.93 -10.57
N ARG A 25 5.43 14.83 -11.64
CA ARG A 25 6.55 15.76 -11.87
C ARG A 25 6.07 17.07 -12.51
N GLY A 26 6.48 18.19 -11.93
CA GLY A 26 6.17 19.55 -12.42
C GLY A 26 5.74 20.50 -11.31
N ASP A 27 5.73 21.81 -11.61
CA ASP A 27 5.42 22.87 -10.62
C ASP A 27 3.91 23.17 -10.47
N GLU A 28 3.08 22.77 -11.45
CA GLU A 28 1.62 22.96 -11.49
C GLU A 28 0.89 21.67 -11.88
N VAL A 29 0.98 20.63 -11.05
CA VAL A 29 0.27 19.37 -11.29
C VAL A 29 -1.13 19.42 -10.68
N ASP A 30 -2.16 19.30 -11.52
CA ASP A 30 -3.57 19.07 -11.13
C ASP A 30 -4.03 17.63 -11.45
N VAL A 31 -5.23 17.25 -11.01
CA VAL A 31 -5.74 15.87 -11.22
C VAL A 31 -5.85 15.49 -12.70
N ILE A 32 -6.13 16.45 -13.59
CA ILE A 32 -6.27 16.17 -15.02
C ILE A 32 -4.91 16.01 -15.67
N SER A 33 -3.94 16.85 -15.36
CA SER A 33 -2.56 16.70 -15.85
C SER A 33 -1.96 15.36 -15.41
N ALA A 34 -2.22 14.94 -14.17
CA ALA A 34 -1.74 13.68 -13.62
C ALA A 34 -2.38 12.48 -14.32
N VAL A 35 -3.72 12.44 -14.42
CA VAL A 35 -4.42 11.35 -15.10
C VAL A 35 -4.14 11.35 -16.61
N SER A 36 -4.02 12.51 -17.25
CA SER A 36 -3.65 12.61 -18.68
C SER A 36 -2.26 12.02 -18.95
N SER A 37 -1.31 12.21 -18.02
CA SER A 37 0.01 11.61 -18.10
C SER A 37 -0.05 10.08 -17.98
N LEU A 38 -0.98 9.55 -17.19
CA LEU A 38 -1.20 8.10 -17.06
C LEU A 38 -1.92 7.53 -18.29
N GLU A 39 -2.92 8.23 -18.82
CA GLU A 39 -3.61 7.89 -20.08
C GLU A 39 -2.68 7.92 -21.30
N GLY A 40 -1.62 8.73 -21.25
CA GLY A 40 -0.59 8.77 -22.30
C GLY A 40 0.46 7.66 -22.18
N ASN A 41 0.44 6.83 -21.14
CA ASN A 41 1.48 5.87 -20.85
C ASN A 41 1.01 4.42 -21.17
N PRO A 42 1.67 3.71 -22.12
CA PRO A 42 1.27 2.37 -22.58
C PRO A 42 1.30 1.27 -21.51
N LEU A 43 1.86 1.55 -20.34
CA LEU A 43 1.90 0.59 -19.25
C LEU A 43 0.55 0.42 -18.57
N PHE A 44 -0.34 1.41 -18.64
CA PHE A 44 -1.63 1.41 -17.94
C PHE A 44 -2.81 1.06 -18.85
N ASN A 45 -3.84 0.47 -18.25
CA ASN A 45 -5.10 0.17 -18.91
C ASN A 45 -6.02 1.42 -18.93
N CYS A 46 -5.62 2.46 -19.66
CA CYS A 46 -6.39 3.68 -19.87
C CYS A 46 -5.81 4.44 -21.06
N GLY A 47 -6.62 5.18 -21.83
CA GLY A 47 -6.14 5.90 -23.01
C GLY A 47 -5.28 5.02 -23.91
N HIS A 48 -4.04 5.44 -24.14
CA HIS A 48 -3.01 4.66 -24.84
C HIS A 48 -2.53 3.48 -23.98
N GLY A 49 -2.83 2.25 -24.41
CA GLY A 49 -2.60 1.03 -23.62
C GLY A 49 -3.88 0.39 -23.06
N SER A 50 -5.05 0.91 -23.43
CA SER A 50 -6.34 0.33 -23.04
C SER A 50 -6.55 -1.10 -23.55
N ASN A 51 -7.26 -1.87 -22.73
CA ASN A 51 -7.79 -3.18 -23.10
C ASN A 51 -8.80 -3.08 -24.26
N LEU A 52 -8.88 -4.17 -25.01
CA LEU A 52 -9.72 -4.26 -26.21
C LEU A 52 -11.06 -4.96 -25.91
N THR A 53 -12.12 -4.54 -26.61
CA THR A 53 -13.44 -5.20 -26.62
C THR A 53 -13.38 -6.59 -27.27
N MET A 54 -14.47 -7.36 -27.25
CA MET A 54 -14.56 -8.66 -27.94
C MET A 54 -14.26 -8.59 -29.45
N GLU A 55 -14.43 -7.42 -30.06
CA GLU A 55 -14.26 -7.10 -31.48
C GLU A 55 -12.86 -6.56 -31.77
N GLY A 56 -12.00 -6.46 -30.76
CA GLY A 56 -10.63 -5.96 -30.89
C GLY A 56 -10.54 -4.44 -31.01
N THR A 57 -11.59 -3.70 -30.65
CA THR A 57 -11.62 -2.24 -30.67
C THR A 57 -11.30 -1.64 -29.30
N VAL A 58 -10.85 -0.39 -29.25
CA VAL A 58 -10.63 0.34 -27.98
C VAL A 58 -11.86 1.14 -27.60
N GLU A 59 -12.23 1.08 -26.33
CA GLU A 59 -13.27 1.92 -25.74
C GLU A 59 -12.78 2.37 -24.36
N CYS A 60 -12.59 3.67 -24.16
CA CYS A 60 -12.18 4.23 -22.88
C CYS A 60 -13.37 4.82 -22.13
N GLU A 61 -13.20 4.96 -20.83
CA GLU A 61 -14.08 5.73 -19.96
C GLU A 61 -13.28 6.57 -18.96
N ALA A 62 -13.81 7.72 -18.59
CA ALA A 62 -13.25 8.55 -17.53
C ALA A 62 -14.34 9.37 -16.84
N GLY A 63 -14.12 9.65 -15.55
CA GLY A 63 -14.96 10.50 -14.73
C GLY A 63 -14.13 11.51 -13.97
N PHE A 64 -14.72 12.69 -13.75
CA PHE A 64 -14.14 13.78 -12.97
C PHE A 64 -15.19 14.31 -11.98
N MET A 65 -14.75 14.61 -10.76
CA MET A 65 -15.59 15.25 -9.76
C MET A 65 -14.82 16.38 -9.06
N SER A 66 -15.52 17.49 -8.84
CA SER A 66 -15.06 18.59 -8.01
C SER A 66 -16.03 18.84 -6.85
N SER A 67 -15.48 19.07 -5.67
CA SER A 67 -16.25 19.53 -4.51
C SER A 67 -16.87 20.92 -4.73
N GLU A 68 -16.33 21.73 -5.65
CA GLU A 68 -16.92 23.00 -6.01
C GLU A 68 -18.20 22.76 -6.81
N GLY A 69 -19.35 23.11 -6.21
CA GLY A 69 -20.67 22.92 -6.82
C GLY A 69 -21.09 21.45 -6.97
N PHE A 70 -20.37 20.51 -6.35
CA PHE A 70 -20.56 19.06 -6.54
C PHE A 70 -20.60 18.66 -8.02
N ARG A 71 -19.77 19.32 -8.83
CA ARG A 71 -19.74 19.10 -10.28
C ARG A 71 -19.19 17.72 -10.59
N PHE A 72 -19.88 17.01 -11.47
CA PHE A 72 -19.45 15.72 -11.99
C PHE A 72 -19.67 15.67 -13.49
N GLY A 73 -18.70 15.08 -14.18
CA GLY A 73 -18.73 14.86 -15.62
C GLY A 73 -18.03 13.56 -15.95
N ALA A 74 -18.59 12.82 -16.91
CA ALA A 74 -17.98 11.59 -17.39
C ALA A 74 -18.17 11.41 -18.90
N VAL A 75 -17.23 10.66 -19.47
CA VAL A 75 -17.33 10.12 -20.83
C VAL A 75 -17.10 8.61 -20.82
N GLY A 76 -17.79 7.89 -21.69
CA GLY A 76 -17.69 6.43 -21.75
C GLY A 76 -17.85 5.88 -23.16
N ALA A 77 -17.31 4.68 -23.39
CA ALA A 77 -17.31 4.02 -24.69
C ALA A 77 -16.76 4.92 -25.82
N VAL A 78 -15.74 5.73 -25.52
CA VAL A 78 -15.10 6.64 -26.48
C VAL A 78 -13.84 5.98 -27.04
N SER A 79 -13.62 6.08 -28.36
CA SER A 79 -12.52 5.40 -29.04
C SER A 79 -11.51 6.37 -29.64
N HIS A 80 -11.92 7.63 -29.85
CA HIS A 80 -11.13 8.64 -30.56
C HIS A 80 -10.60 9.73 -29.63
N LEU A 81 -10.59 9.53 -28.32
CA LEU A 81 -10.07 10.49 -27.36
C LEU A 81 -8.76 9.99 -26.77
N LYS A 82 -7.67 10.73 -27.02
CA LYS A 82 -6.36 10.44 -26.41
C LYS A 82 -6.40 10.59 -24.89
N ASN A 83 -7.11 11.61 -24.41
CA ASN A 83 -7.25 11.90 -22.99
C ASN A 83 -8.73 12.05 -22.59
N PRO A 84 -9.45 10.93 -22.37
CA PRO A 84 -10.84 10.95 -21.92
C PRO A 84 -11.08 11.80 -20.67
N CYS A 85 -10.13 11.84 -19.72
CA CYS A 85 -10.28 12.62 -18.49
C CYS A 85 -10.44 14.14 -18.72
N CYS A 86 -9.79 14.69 -19.75
CA CYS A 86 -9.93 16.11 -20.12
C CYS A 86 -11.36 16.44 -20.56
N VAL A 87 -11.97 15.55 -21.34
CA VAL A 87 -13.35 15.71 -21.80
C VAL A 87 -14.33 15.50 -20.64
N ALA A 88 -14.06 14.55 -19.73
CA ALA A 88 -14.84 14.38 -18.51
C ALA A 88 -14.88 15.66 -17.64
N LYS A 89 -13.73 16.33 -17.44
CA LYS A 89 -13.69 17.64 -16.75
C LYS A 89 -14.48 18.70 -17.51
N ALA A 90 -14.35 18.77 -18.84
CA ALA A 90 -15.10 19.71 -19.65
C ALA A 90 -16.61 19.51 -19.50
N VAL A 91 -17.10 18.27 -19.52
CA VAL A 91 -18.51 17.94 -19.26
C VAL A 91 -18.91 18.42 -17.87
N ALA A 92 -18.09 18.18 -16.84
CA ALA A 92 -18.40 18.56 -15.45
C ALA A 92 -18.57 20.07 -15.25
N VAL A 93 -17.76 20.88 -15.95
CA VAL A 93 -17.76 22.35 -15.83
C VAL A 93 -18.63 23.03 -16.88
N THR A 94 -19.27 22.27 -17.76
CA THR A 94 -20.15 22.82 -18.79
C THR A 94 -21.35 23.50 -18.16
N GLU A 95 -21.53 24.78 -18.48
CA GLU A 95 -22.68 25.54 -18.03
C GLU A 95 -23.92 25.25 -18.87
N ARG A 96 -25.08 25.60 -18.33
CA ARG A 96 -26.37 25.44 -19.02
C ARG A 96 -26.41 26.30 -20.28
N CYS A 97 -26.81 25.70 -21.40
CA CYS A 97 -27.18 26.45 -22.59
C CYS A 97 -28.64 26.89 -22.48
N GLY A 98 -28.86 28.14 -22.05
CA GLY A 98 -30.20 28.70 -21.86
C GLY A 98 -30.98 27.98 -20.76
N ARG A 99 -32.15 27.41 -21.10
CA ARG A 99 -33.02 26.68 -20.15
C ARG A 99 -32.74 25.18 -20.06
N LEU A 100 -31.78 24.66 -20.84
CA LEU A 100 -31.47 23.23 -20.88
C LEU A 100 -30.58 22.81 -19.71
N ILE A 101 -30.79 21.59 -19.22
CA ILE A 101 -29.95 20.98 -18.18
C ILE A 101 -28.66 20.48 -18.85
N ALA A 102 -27.51 20.82 -18.28
CA ALA A 102 -26.21 20.35 -18.78
C ALA A 102 -26.07 18.83 -18.57
N PRO A 103 -25.45 18.10 -19.51
CA PRO A 103 -25.22 16.66 -19.37
C PRO A 103 -24.18 16.41 -18.27
N MET A 104 -24.34 15.31 -17.53
CA MET A 104 -23.33 14.81 -16.59
C MET A 104 -22.52 13.66 -17.17
N VAL A 105 -23.08 12.92 -18.13
CA VAL A 105 -22.43 11.77 -18.77
C VAL A 105 -22.74 11.81 -20.27
N LEU A 106 -21.72 11.66 -21.10
CA LEU A 106 -21.85 11.49 -22.55
C LEU A 106 -21.14 10.20 -22.96
N VAL A 107 -21.65 9.52 -23.99
CA VAL A 107 -21.08 8.23 -24.41
C VAL A 107 -20.93 8.12 -25.93
N GLY A 108 -19.99 7.27 -26.36
CA GLY A 108 -19.81 6.89 -27.76
C GLY A 108 -19.63 8.08 -28.69
N LYS A 109 -20.17 7.96 -29.91
CA LYS A 109 -20.10 8.99 -30.94
C LYS A 109 -20.63 10.35 -30.48
N GLY A 110 -21.67 10.37 -29.65
CA GLY A 110 -22.24 11.60 -29.11
C GLY A 110 -21.27 12.36 -28.20
N ALA A 111 -20.47 11.65 -27.40
CA ALA A 111 -19.40 12.26 -26.59
C ALA A 111 -18.28 12.83 -27.46
N GLU A 112 -17.89 12.11 -28.51
CA GLU A 112 -16.81 12.53 -29.43
C GLU A 112 -17.22 13.75 -30.25
N ASP A 113 -18.43 13.76 -30.80
CA ASP A 113 -18.97 14.91 -31.55
C ASP A 113 -19.10 16.14 -30.66
N TRP A 114 -19.50 15.93 -29.39
CA TRP A 114 -19.53 17.01 -28.40
C TRP A 114 -18.13 17.52 -28.09
N ALA A 115 -17.17 16.62 -27.87
CA ALA A 115 -15.78 16.97 -27.60
C ALA A 115 -15.16 17.80 -28.74
N GLN A 116 -15.39 17.40 -30.00
CA GLN A 116 -14.96 18.17 -31.17
C GLN A 116 -15.53 19.60 -31.18
N LYS A 117 -16.83 19.75 -30.85
CA LYS A 117 -17.47 21.08 -30.77
C LYS A 117 -16.88 21.94 -29.65
N GLN A 118 -16.36 21.33 -28.58
CA GLN A 118 -15.65 22.02 -27.51
C GLN A 118 -14.15 22.24 -27.82
N GLY A 119 -13.69 21.88 -29.03
CA GLY A 119 -12.31 22.10 -29.47
C GLY A 119 -11.33 20.98 -29.11
N PHE A 120 -11.79 19.82 -28.65
CA PHE A 120 -10.93 18.65 -28.44
C PHE A 120 -10.64 17.94 -29.77
N SER A 121 -9.37 17.62 -30.01
CA SER A 121 -8.95 16.85 -31.17
C SER A 121 -9.27 15.36 -30.99
N LEU A 122 -9.86 14.75 -32.02
CA LEU A 122 -9.98 13.30 -32.10
C LEU A 122 -8.68 12.68 -32.62
N CYS A 123 -8.33 11.51 -32.12
CA CYS A 123 -7.24 10.69 -32.62
C CYS A 123 -7.78 9.47 -33.39
N ASP A 124 -6.92 8.89 -34.22
CA ASP A 124 -7.16 7.56 -34.78
C ASP A 124 -7.12 6.52 -33.63
N PRO A 125 -8.16 5.69 -33.46
CA PRO A 125 -8.21 4.67 -32.40
C PRO A 125 -7.00 3.72 -32.42
N ASP A 126 -6.43 3.44 -33.59
CA ASP A 126 -5.25 2.56 -33.71
C ASP A 126 -4.03 3.12 -32.98
N THR A 127 -3.95 4.44 -32.79
CA THR A 127 -2.87 5.09 -32.03
C THR A 127 -2.95 4.88 -30.53
N LEU A 128 -4.10 4.42 -30.01
CA LEU A 128 -4.27 4.05 -28.61
C LEU A 128 -3.88 2.59 -28.35
N LEU A 129 -3.68 1.81 -29.42
CA LEU A 129 -3.34 0.40 -29.35
C LEU A 129 -1.83 0.22 -29.27
N THR A 130 -1.41 -0.82 -28.56
CA THR A 130 -0.01 -1.22 -28.45
C THR A 130 0.13 -2.68 -28.88
N ASP A 131 1.33 -3.09 -29.26
CA ASP A 131 1.59 -4.50 -29.55
C ASP A 131 1.27 -5.38 -28.35
N LYS A 132 1.53 -4.88 -27.13
CA LYS A 132 1.19 -5.55 -25.87
C LYS A 132 -0.32 -5.78 -25.72
N THR A 133 -1.14 -4.77 -25.99
CA THR A 133 -2.60 -4.90 -25.84
C THR A 133 -3.19 -5.83 -26.90
N ARG A 134 -2.71 -5.76 -28.16
CA ARG A 134 -3.10 -6.70 -29.23
C ARG A 134 -2.71 -8.15 -28.89
N GLN A 135 -1.50 -8.36 -28.38
CA GLN A 135 -1.04 -9.69 -27.95
C GLN A 135 -1.86 -10.24 -26.79
N ASN A 136 -2.14 -9.41 -25.77
CA ASN A 136 -2.96 -9.81 -24.63
C ASN A 136 -4.39 -10.17 -25.07
N TRP A 137 -4.97 -9.40 -25.98
CA TRP A 137 -6.30 -9.68 -26.54
C TRP A 137 -6.33 -11.00 -27.31
N ASN A 138 -5.36 -11.23 -28.20
CA ASN A 138 -5.25 -12.50 -28.93
C ASN A 138 -5.13 -13.70 -27.98
N LYS A 139 -4.33 -13.57 -26.90
CA LYS A 139 -4.21 -14.61 -25.87
C LYS A 139 -5.54 -14.85 -25.15
N ALA A 140 -6.19 -13.79 -24.67
CA ALA A 140 -7.46 -13.89 -23.96
C ALA A 140 -8.55 -14.52 -24.85
N ARG A 141 -8.63 -14.10 -26.11
CA ARG A 141 -9.58 -14.65 -27.10
C ARG A 141 -9.34 -16.14 -27.33
N ASN A 142 -8.08 -16.53 -27.54
CA ASN A 142 -7.72 -17.94 -27.73
C ASN A 142 -8.04 -18.80 -26.51
N VAL A 143 -7.89 -18.27 -25.29
CA VAL A 143 -8.27 -18.96 -24.05
C VAL A 143 -9.79 -19.12 -24.01
N LEU A 144 -10.54 -18.03 -24.22
CA LEU A 144 -12.00 -18.04 -24.21
C LEU A 144 -12.58 -19.05 -25.23
N GLU A 145 -12.03 -19.10 -26.45
CA GLU A 145 -12.45 -20.05 -27.49
C GLU A 145 -12.15 -21.51 -27.13
N LYS A 146 -11.09 -21.78 -26.36
CA LYS A 146 -10.67 -23.13 -25.98
C LYS A 146 -11.34 -23.65 -24.70
N THR A 147 -11.50 -22.80 -23.70
CA THR A 147 -11.96 -23.20 -22.35
C THR A 147 -13.40 -22.78 -22.07
N GLY A 148 -13.96 -21.86 -22.86
CA GLY A 148 -15.26 -21.23 -22.58
C GLY A 148 -15.23 -20.29 -21.36
N TYR A 149 -14.05 -20.04 -20.77
CA TYR A 149 -13.89 -19.21 -19.58
C TYR A 149 -12.81 -18.15 -19.79
N GLU A 150 -13.07 -16.96 -19.27
CA GLU A 150 -12.13 -15.86 -19.28
C GLU A 150 -11.25 -15.89 -18.02
N GLU A 151 -9.94 -16.09 -18.20
CA GLU A 151 -8.96 -16.06 -17.11
C GLU A 151 -8.96 -14.67 -16.43
N ALA A 152 -8.85 -14.63 -15.10
CA ALA A 152 -8.84 -13.38 -14.35
C ALA A 152 -7.63 -12.52 -14.74
N SER A 153 -7.86 -11.53 -15.59
CA SER A 153 -6.85 -10.55 -16.00
C SER A 153 -6.80 -9.36 -15.02
N SER A 154 -5.72 -8.58 -15.08
CA SER A 154 -5.52 -7.40 -14.25
C SER A 154 -6.59 -6.34 -14.57
N MET A 155 -7.48 -6.03 -13.62
CA MET A 155 -8.49 -4.97 -13.75
C MET A 155 -7.88 -3.63 -13.31
N ASP A 156 -6.98 -3.13 -14.15
CA ASP A 156 -6.27 -1.89 -13.87
C ASP A 156 -7.10 -0.67 -14.31
N THR A 157 -7.20 0.31 -13.42
CA THR A 157 -7.81 1.62 -13.64
C THR A 157 -6.90 2.65 -13.00
N VAL A 158 -6.70 3.79 -13.65
CA VAL A 158 -5.88 4.86 -13.09
C VAL A 158 -6.77 5.93 -12.46
N GLY A 159 -6.22 6.68 -11.53
CA GLY A 159 -6.95 7.79 -10.95
C GLY A 159 -6.11 8.68 -10.06
N ALA A 160 -6.66 9.83 -9.72
CA ALA A 160 -6.01 10.86 -8.94
C ALA A 160 -6.98 11.56 -7.99
N VAL A 161 -6.45 12.04 -6.87
CA VAL A 161 -7.16 12.89 -5.91
C VAL A 161 -6.29 14.10 -5.59
N SER A 162 -6.86 15.30 -5.67
CA SER A 162 -6.23 16.52 -5.18
C SER A 162 -7.07 17.14 -4.07
N ILE A 163 -6.41 17.60 -3.02
CA ILE A 163 -7.01 18.38 -1.93
C ILE A 163 -6.15 19.62 -1.77
N ASN A 164 -6.74 20.78 -2.00
CA ASN A 164 -6.14 22.08 -1.71
C ASN A 164 -7.03 22.90 -0.77
N ASP A 165 -6.57 24.10 -0.38
CA ASP A 165 -7.24 24.93 0.63
C ASP A 165 -8.65 25.38 0.18
N ASP A 166 -8.96 25.35 -1.12
CA ASP A 166 -10.23 25.80 -1.69
C ASP A 166 -11.11 24.65 -2.19
N VAL A 167 -10.53 23.71 -2.94
CA VAL A 167 -11.22 22.66 -3.70
C VAL A 167 -10.58 21.29 -3.47
N VAL A 168 -11.45 20.28 -3.38
CA VAL A 168 -11.14 18.86 -3.57
C VAL A 168 -11.56 18.43 -4.97
N GLU A 169 -10.70 17.71 -5.67
CA GLU A 169 -10.97 17.12 -6.98
C GLU A 169 -10.56 15.64 -7.00
N ALA A 170 -11.28 14.84 -7.77
CA ALA A 170 -10.96 13.43 -8.00
C ALA A 170 -11.26 13.06 -9.46
N CYS A 171 -10.43 12.20 -10.03
CA CYS A 171 -10.54 11.78 -11.41
C CYS A 171 -10.15 10.31 -11.56
N THR A 172 -10.89 9.55 -12.35
CA THR A 172 -10.66 8.12 -12.61
C THR A 172 -10.78 7.83 -14.10
N SER A 173 -9.89 7.03 -14.68
CA SER A 173 -9.88 6.69 -16.12
C SER A 173 -9.50 5.23 -16.34
N SER A 174 -10.18 4.57 -17.28
CA SER A 174 -10.05 3.13 -17.54
C SER A 174 -10.28 2.76 -19.02
N GLY A 175 -9.58 1.73 -19.48
CA GLY A 175 -9.92 0.99 -20.71
C GLY A 175 -10.99 -0.09 -20.47
N GLY A 176 -11.35 -0.37 -19.21
CA GLY A 176 -12.25 -1.46 -18.84
C GLY A 176 -11.60 -2.84 -18.88
N ILE A 177 -12.41 -3.89 -18.69
CA ILE A 177 -11.92 -5.28 -18.73
C ILE A 177 -11.61 -5.69 -20.17
N ILE A 178 -10.66 -6.59 -20.34
CA ILE A 178 -10.37 -7.21 -21.63
C ILE A 178 -11.59 -8.02 -22.11
N LEU A 179 -11.79 -8.11 -23.43
CA LEU A 179 -12.93 -8.81 -24.02
C LEU A 179 -14.29 -8.34 -23.50
N LYS A 180 -14.39 -7.08 -23.04
CA LYS A 180 -15.69 -6.51 -22.71
C LYS A 180 -16.58 -6.46 -23.95
N THR A 181 -17.87 -6.60 -23.73
CA THR A 181 -18.88 -6.24 -24.74
C THR A 181 -18.76 -4.75 -25.08
N PRO A 182 -18.80 -4.35 -26.36
CA PRO A 182 -18.84 -2.94 -26.75
C PRO A 182 -19.94 -2.17 -26.03
N GLY A 183 -19.63 -0.94 -25.67
CA GLY A 183 -20.52 -0.09 -24.90
C GLY A 183 -20.61 -0.47 -23.41
N ARG A 184 -19.86 -1.48 -22.92
CA ARG A 184 -19.78 -1.74 -21.48
C ARG A 184 -19.12 -0.56 -20.77
N LEU A 185 -19.85 0.01 -19.82
CA LEU A 185 -19.36 1.03 -18.91
C LEU A 185 -19.12 0.46 -17.52
N GLY A 186 -18.04 0.90 -16.89
CA GLY A 186 -17.65 0.58 -15.52
C GLY A 186 -17.89 1.74 -14.56
N HIS A 187 -17.23 1.64 -13.40
CA HIS A 187 -17.40 2.53 -12.25
C HIS A 187 -16.94 3.97 -12.52
N CYS A 188 -16.12 4.22 -13.55
CA CYS A 188 -15.61 5.56 -13.87
C CYS A 188 -16.72 6.52 -14.31
N THR A 189 -17.80 6.00 -14.92
CA THR A 189 -18.91 6.82 -15.43
C THR A 189 -20.06 6.98 -14.45
N VAL A 190 -20.01 6.27 -13.32
CA VAL A 190 -21.10 6.25 -12.34
C VAL A 190 -20.82 7.22 -11.20
N PHE A 191 -21.73 8.18 -11.02
CA PHE A 191 -21.64 9.18 -9.97
C PHE A 191 -21.61 8.54 -8.58
N GLY A 192 -20.48 8.67 -7.88
CA GLY A 192 -20.28 8.10 -6.54
C GLY A 192 -19.59 6.75 -6.49
N SER A 193 -19.41 6.06 -7.62
CA SER A 193 -18.79 4.73 -7.63
C SER A 193 -17.27 4.80 -7.78
N GLY A 194 -16.76 5.38 -8.86
CA GLY A 194 -15.32 5.33 -9.15
C GLY A 194 -14.48 6.48 -8.61
N MET A 195 -15.13 7.57 -8.22
CA MET A 195 -14.50 8.72 -7.59
C MET A 195 -15.51 9.48 -6.73
N TRP A 196 -14.98 10.25 -5.77
CA TRP A 196 -15.74 11.20 -4.99
C TRP A 196 -14.87 12.37 -4.55
N ALA A 197 -15.40 13.59 -4.59
CA ALA A 197 -14.72 14.78 -4.09
C ALA A 197 -15.72 15.64 -3.32
N GLU A 198 -15.50 15.80 -2.02
CA GLU A 198 -16.44 16.51 -1.16
C GLU A 198 -15.72 17.31 -0.08
N ARG A 199 -16.18 18.54 0.11
CA ARG A 199 -15.73 19.44 1.17
C ARG A 199 -16.93 19.82 2.02
N ARG A 200 -16.81 19.62 3.34
CA ARG A 200 -17.76 20.10 4.35
C ARG A 200 -17.05 21.07 5.30
N LYS A 201 -17.83 21.81 6.09
CA LYS A 201 -17.25 22.66 7.15
C LYS A 201 -16.37 21.81 8.06
N GLY A 202 -15.06 22.05 8.02
CA GLY A 202 -14.07 21.40 8.87
C GLY A 202 -13.37 20.16 8.28
N ARG A 203 -13.89 19.53 7.22
CA ARG A 203 -13.29 18.31 6.64
C ARG A 203 -13.46 18.20 5.13
N SER A 204 -12.39 17.83 4.46
CA SER A 204 -12.32 17.55 3.02
C SER A 204 -12.04 16.06 2.82
N VAL A 205 -12.67 15.43 1.83
CA VAL A 205 -12.43 14.03 1.44
C VAL A 205 -12.44 13.90 -0.08
N GLY A 206 -11.40 13.29 -0.63
CA GLY A 206 -11.33 12.88 -2.02
C GLY A 206 -11.01 11.39 -2.12
N VAL A 207 -11.67 10.68 -3.04
CA VAL A 207 -11.53 9.23 -3.21
C VAL A 207 -11.47 8.89 -4.69
N SER A 208 -10.59 7.96 -5.06
CA SER A 208 -10.52 7.32 -6.38
C SER A 208 -10.28 5.82 -6.18
N VAL A 209 -10.85 4.95 -7.01
CA VAL A 209 -10.78 3.49 -6.83
C VAL A 209 -10.53 2.73 -8.13
N SER A 210 -9.81 1.61 -8.02
CA SER A 210 -9.58 0.62 -9.08
C SER A 210 -10.04 -0.76 -8.63
N GLY A 211 -10.47 -1.61 -9.56
CA GLY A 211 -10.95 -2.97 -9.28
C GLY A 211 -12.05 -3.40 -10.24
N CYS A 212 -12.90 -4.31 -9.79
CA CYS A 212 -14.05 -4.78 -10.57
C CYS A 212 -15.14 -3.71 -10.67
N GLY A 213 -15.35 -3.17 -11.87
CA GLY A 213 -16.30 -2.06 -12.10
C GLY A 213 -17.72 -2.36 -11.64
N GLU A 214 -18.22 -3.58 -11.86
CA GLU A 214 -19.56 -4.01 -11.43
C GLU A 214 -19.68 -4.05 -9.91
N ALA A 215 -18.69 -4.62 -9.22
CA ALA A 215 -18.68 -4.69 -7.76
C ALA A 215 -18.59 -3.30 -7.14
N LEU A 216 -17.68 -2.45 -7.64
CA LEU A 216 -17.50 -1.07 -7.19
C LEU A 216 -18.77 -0.22 -7.39
N THR A 217 -19.46 -0.44 -8.51
CA THR A 217 -20.73 0.23 -8.81
C THR A 217 -21.83 -0.21 -7.85
N ARG A 218 -21.97 -1.52 -7.63
CA ARG A 218 -22.95 -2.09 -6.70
C ARG A 218 -22.76 -1.62 -5.27
N ALA A 219 -21.52 -1.35 -4.86
CA ALA A 219 -21.17 -0.92 -3.50
C ALA A 219 -21.35 0.59 -3.25
N ASP A 220 -21.70 1.40 -4.26
CA ASP A 220 -21.66 2.87 -4.13
C ASP A 220 -20.30 3.34 -3.57
N PHE A 221 -19.21 2.71 -4.03
CA PHE A 221 -17.98 2.53 -3.25
C PHE A 221 -17.38 3.86 -2.75
N CYS A 222 -17.01 4.77 -3.66
CA CYS A 222 -16.34 6.01 -3.28
C CYS A 222 -17.22 6.93 -2.42
N ARG A 223 -18.51 7.04 -2.74
CA ARG A 223 -19.45 7.89 -2.00
C ARG A 223 -19.75 7.33 -0.62
N SER A 224 -19.96 6.02 -0.50
CA SER A 224 -20.18 5.35 0.79
C SER A 224 -18.96 5.50 1.69
N LEU A 225 -17.76 5.22 1.17
CA LEU A 225 -16.53 5.42 1.93
C LEU A 225 -16.34 6.88 2.34
N ALA A 226 -16.54 7.82 1.42
CA ALA A 226 -16.42 9.25 1.72
C ALA A 226 -17.41 9.71 2.79
N ARG A 227 -18.65 9.22 2.78
CA ARG A 227 -19.64 9.53 3.83
C ARG A 227 -19.17 9.10 5.21
N ILE A 228 -18.56 7.92 5.33
CA ILE A 228 -18.04 7.43 6.62
C ILE A 228 -16.81 8.26 7.03
N LEU A 229 -15.88 8.53 6.10
CA LEU A 229 -14.71 9.36 6.35
C LEU A 229 -15.08 10.80 6.74
N LEU A 230 -16.13 11.38 6.18
CA LEU A 230 -16.61 12.71 6.54
C LEU A 230 -17.25 12.74 7.92
N LYS A 231 -17.99 11.68 8.29
CA LYS A 231 -18.67 11.55 9.59
C LYS A 231 -17.78 11.00 10.71
N ARG A 232 -16.54 10.63 10.40
CA ARG A 232 -15.63 10.04 11.38
C ARG A 232 -15.42 10.97 12.58
N LYS A 233 -15.25 10.37 13.75
CA LYS A 233 -14.79 11.07 14.94
C LYS A 233 -13.30 11.38 14.78
N ASP A 234 -12.84 12.46 15.41
CA ASP A 234 -11.46 12.96 15.26
C ASP A 234 -10.40 11.99 15.81
N ASP A 235 -10.80 11.08 16.69
CA ASP A 235 -9.98 10.01 17.27
C ASP A 235 -9.90 8.75 16.40
N SER A 236 -10.75 8.62 15.38
CA SER A 236 -10.81 7.46 14.51
C SER A 236 -9.76 7.54 13.40
N LEU A 237 -8.93 6.51 13.25
CA LEU A 237 -7.93 6.45 12.19
C LEU A 237 -8.62 6.21 10.83
N PRO A 238 -8.38 7.07 9.82
CA PRO A 238 -9.01 6.91 8.50
C PRO A 238 -8.77 5.54 7.86
N SER A 239 -7.60 4.94 8.11
CA SER A 239 -7.24 3.60 7.63
C SER A 239 -8.09 2.48 8.23
N GLU A 240 -8.45 2.56 9.50
CA GLU A 240 -9.32 1.57 10.16
C GLU A 240 -10.73 1.65 9.56
N ILE A 241 -11.19 2.87 9.25
CA ILE A 241 -12.45 3.10 8.57
C ILE A 241 -12.45 2.49 7.18
N VAL A 242 -11.38 2.71 6.40
CA VAL A 242 -11.27 2.10 5.08
C VAL A 242 -11.24 0.58 5.18
N HIS A 243 -10.45 0.02 6.10
CA HIS A 243 -10.38 -1.42 6.28
C HIS A 243 -11.74 -2.02 6.69
N SER A 244 -12.40 -1.44 7.70
CA SER A 244 -13.73 -1.87 8.12
C SER A 244 -14.77 -1.71 7.02
N PHE A 245 -14.68 -0.68 6.18
CA PHE A 245 -15.55 -0.49 5.02
C PHE A 245 -15.34 -1.61 4.00
N PHE A 246 -14.08 -1.94 3.66
CA PHE A 246 -13.76 -3.05 2.78
C PHE A 246 -14.35 -4.37 3.29
N GLU A 247 -14.16 -4.69 4.57
CA GLU A 247 -14.66 -5.95 5.11
C GLU A 247 -16.17 -6.00 5.17
N ARG A 248 -16.82 -4.97 5.71
CA ARG A 248 -18.26 -5.03 6.03
C ARG A 248 -19.14 -4.60 4.87
N GLU A 249 -18.80 -3.50 4.22
CA GLU A 249 -19.65 -2.83 3.23
C GLU A 249 -19.33 -3.27 1.79
N TYR A 250 -18.16 -3.86 1.55
CA TYR A 250 -17.74 -4.37 0.25
C TYR A 250 -17.69 -5.91 0.22
N LEU A 251 -16.68 -6.53 0.84
CA LEU A 251 -16.42 -7.97 0.72
C LEU A 251 -17.55 -8.85 1.25
N ASN A 252 -18.04 -8.56 2.46
CA ASN A 252 -19.11 -9.34 3.09
C ASN A 252 -20.51 -8.78 2.84
N SER A 253 -20.66 -7.86 1.88
CA SER A 253 -21.96 -7.29 1.54
C SER A 253 -22.80 -8.30 0.76
N GLU A 254 -24.08 -8.43 1.13
CA GLU A 254 -25.07 -9.21 0.36
C GLU A 254 -25.21 -8.70 -1.08
N MET A 255 -24.89 -7.42 -1.32
CA MET A 255 -24.88 -6.88 -2.67
C MET A 255 -23.80 -7.52 -3.55
N MET A 256 -22.75 -8.11 -2.99
CA MET A 256 -21.67 -8.76 -3.75
C MET A 256 -21.93 -10.25 -4.05
N THR A 257 -23.02 -10.84 -3.57
CA THR A 257 -23.35 -12.27 -3.81
C THR A 257 -23.30 -12.69 -5.30
N PRO A 258 -23.71 -11.85 -6.28
CA PRO A 258 -23.59 -12.22 -7.69
C PRO A 258 -22.17 -12.13 -8.29
N ILE A 259 -21.21 -11.57 -7.56
CA ILE A 259 -19.84 -11.34 -8.05
C ILE A 259 -18.96 -12.53 -7.64
N PRO A 260 -18.23 -13.15 -8.58
CA PRO A 260 -17.28 -14.19 -8.27
C PRO A 260 -16.21 -13.72 -7.26
N PRO A 261 -15.87 -14.51 -6.23
CA PRO A 261 -14.90 -14.11 -5.20
C PRO A 261 -13.51 -13.74 -5.74
N ASP A 262 -13.05 -14.38 -6.82
CA ASP A 262 -11.78 -14.11 -7.50
C ASP A 262 -11.79 -12.76 -8.26
N ARG A 263 -12.98 -12.23 -8.55
CA ARG A 263 -13.17 -10.90 -9.15
C ARG A 263 -13.48 -9.83 -8.11
N LEU A 264 -13.64 -10.17 -6.83
CA LEU A 264 -14.01 -9.24 -5.77
C LEU A 264 -12.78 -8.59 -5.11
N TYR A 265 -12.00 -7.84 -5.88
CA TYR A 265 -10.93 -6.99 -5.35
C TYR A 265 -11.19 -5.51 -5.65
N ALA A 266 -10.60 -4.66 -4.81
CA ALA A 266 -10.54 -3.24 -5.04
C ALA A 266 -9.28 -2.67 -4.40
N GLY A 267 -8.85 -1.53 -4.93
CA GLY A 267 -7.78 -0.74 -4.37
C GLY A 267 -8.15 0.72 -4.43
N VAL A 268 -8.10 1.38 -3.28
CA VAL A 268 -8.58 2.75 -3.11
C VAL A 268 -7.41 3.69 -2.89
N LEU A 269 -7.56 4.90 -3.40
CA LEU A 269 -6.80 6.08 -2.99
C LEU A 269 -7.79 7.03 -2.33
N ALA A 270 -7.71 7.20 -1.02
CA ALA A 270 -8.53 8.17 -0.30
C ALA A 270 -7.63 9.21 0.39
N GLY A 271 -7.95 10.49 0.24
CA GLY A 271 -7.34 11.60 0.98
C GLY A 271 -8.38 12.26 1.87
N SER A 272 -7.97 12.66 3.08
CA SER A 272 -8.80 13.49 3.97
C SER A 272 -7.97 14.59 4.61
N GLU A 273 -8.53 15.79 4.74
CA GLU A 273 -7.92 16.93 5.44
C GLU A 273 -8.89 17.49 6.48
N GLU A 274 -8.37 17.87 7.66
CA GLU A 274 -9.11 18.54 8.73
C GLU A 274 -8.63 19.97 8.96
N ALA A 275 -9.56 20.88 9.23
CA ALA A 275 -9.25 22.30 9.45
C ALA A 275 -8.44 22.57 10.73
N THR A 276 -8.57 21.72 11.76
CA THR A 276 -7.90 21.88 13.07
C THR A 276 -6.58 21.12 13.18
N ARG A 277 -6.36 20.12 12.32
CA ARG A 277 -5.11 19.36 12.18
C ARG A 277 -4.89 19.08 10.69
N PRO A 278 -4.02 19.83 10.00
CA PRO A 278 -3.69 19.55 8.61
C PRO A 278 -2.81 18.29 8.52
N SER A 279 -3.41 17.13 8.78
CA SER A 279 -2.87 15.80 8.54
C SER A 279 -3.63 15.23 7.36
N LEU A 280 -2.94 15.08 6.23
CA LEU A 280 -3.47 14.45 5.03
C LEU A 280 -3.10 12.97 5.06
N VAL A 281 -4.10 12.09 5.04
CA VAL A 281 -3.87 10.64 5.11
C VAL A 281 -4.21 10.03 3.74
N PRO A 282 -3.23 9.71 2.87
CA PRO A 282 -3.47 8.87 1.71
C PRO A 282 -3.68 7.43 2.19
N ILE A 283 -4.89 6.91 2.00
CA ILE A 283 -5.24 5.55 2.42
C ILE A 283 -5.27 4.68 1.18
N ALA A 284 -4.35 3.72 1.17
CA ALA A 284 -4.24 2.64 0.20
C ALA A 284 -4.67 1.35 0.88
N ALA A 285 -5.75 0.72 0.42
CA ALA A 285 -6.20 -0.57 0.94
C ALA A 285 -6.45 -1.53 -0.23
N ASN A 286 -6.15 -2.80 -0.04
CA ASN A 286 -6.36 -3.88 -1.00
C ASN A 286 -6.60 -5.18 -0.22
N GLN A 287 -7.64 -5.94 -0.56
CA GLN A 287 -7.94 -7.23 0.07
C GLN A 287 -8.40 -8.26 -0.97
N LEU A 288 -7.67 -9.36 -1.07
CA LEU A 288 -8.18 -10.67 -1.48
C LEU A 288 -7.30 -11.74 -0.82
N GLU A 289 -7.84 -12.54 0.10
CA GLU A 289 -7.09 -13.64 0.75
C GLU A 289 -6.69 -14.75 -0.24
N VAL A 290 -7.33 -14.81 -1.41
CA VAL A 290 -7.14 -15.88 -2.40
C VAL A 290 -6.15 -15.49 -3.52
N ALA A 291 -5.83 -14.19 -3.69
CA ALA A 291 -4.94 -13.74 -4.75
C ALA A 291 -4.10 -12.50 -4.35
N ARG A 292 -2.77 -12.61 -4.48
CA ARG A 292 -1.78 -11.59 -4.13
C ARG A 292 -1.91 -10.32 -5.01
N THR A 293 -2.84 -9.43 -4.70
CA THR A 293 -3.03 -8.16 -5.43
C THR A 293 -2.09 -7.05 -4.92
N ASN A 294 -1.74 -6.07 -5.75
CA ASN A 294 -0.93 -4.88 -5.44
C ASN A 294 -1.59 -3.64 -6.03
N LEU A 295 -1.56 -2.52 -5.30
CA LEU A 295 -2.05 -1.22 -5.73
C LEU A 295 -0.85 -0.30 -5.99
N PHE A 296 -0.72 0.22 -7.21
CA PHE A 296 0.40 1.10 -7.60
C PHE A 296 0.04 2.55 -7.34
N GLN A 297 0.85 3.30 -6.58
CA GLN A 297 0.51 4.69 -6.19
C GLN A 297 1.73 5.60 -6.03
N SER A 298 1.50 6.91 -6.13
CA SER A 298 2.44 7.98 -5.76
C SER A 298 1.68 9.22 -5.24
N SER A 299 2.33 10.07 -4.44
CA SER A 299 1.71 11.30 -3.89
C SER A 299 2.70 12.44 -3.76
N SER A 300 2.33 13.67 -4.11
CA SER A 300 3.15 14.89 -3.94
C SER A 300 2.43 15.97 -3.11
N LEU A 301 3.21 16.70 -2.31
CA LEU A 301 2.70 17.74 -1.41
C LEU A 301 3.11 19.13 -1.94
N VAL A 302 2.32 19.69 -2.86
CA VAL A 302 2.56 21.04 -3.39
C VAL A 302 1.80 22.08 -2.55
N ARG A 303 2.53 23.01 -1.91
CA ARG A 303 2.02 24.30 -1.40
C ARG A 303 2.90 25.43 -1.97
N ARG A 304 2.30 26.51 -2.48
CA ARG A 304 3.01 27.74 -2.92
C ARG A 304 3.17 28.73 -1.76
N PRO A 305 4.26 29.53 -1.65
CA PRO A 305 5.56 29.46 -2.34
C PRO A 305 6.79 29.36 -1.38
N SER A 306 7.96 29.16 -2.02
CA SER A 306 9.36 29.31 -1.55
C SER A 306 10.06 28.20 -0.75
N SER A 307 9.91 26.92 -1.14
CA SER A 307 10.99 25.90 -1.08
C SER A 307 10.38 24.53 -1.43
N HIS A 308 10.81 23.95 -2.54
CA HIS A 308 10.26 22.71 -3.10
C HIS A 308 10.51 21.49 -2.20
N LEU A 309 9.50 20.64 -2.02
CA LEU A 309 9.66 19.33 -1.39
C LEU A 309 8.77 18.27 -2.08
N SER A 310 9.40 17.38 -2.85
CA SER A 310 8.76 16.26 -3.56
C SER A 310 8.91 14.98 -2.74
N LEU A 311 7.79 14.36 -2.35
CA LEU A 311 7.76 13.03 -1.70
C LEU A 311 7.46 11.98 -2.79
N PHE A 312 8.17 10.85 -2.83
CA PHE A 312 7.97 9.79 -3.81
C PHE A 312 7.68 8.44 -3.11
N LEU A 313 6.51 7.86 -3.32
CA LEU A 313 6.21 6.49 -2.89
C LEU A 313 6.45 5.54 -4.09
N HIS A 314 7.28 4.51 -3.90
CA HIS A 314 7.42 3.37 -4.83
C HIS A 314 6.76 2.14 -4.23
N SER A 315 5.79 1.57 -4.95
CA SER A 315 5.19 0.22 -4.77
C SER A 315 4.90 -0.26 -3.33
N ALA A 316 3.62 -0.33 -2.93
CA ALA A 316 3.22 -0.97 -1.67
C ALA A 316 2.66 -2.38 -1.91
N ARG A 317 3.23 -3.38 -1.24
CA ARG A 317 2.59 -4.69 -1.03
C ARG A 317 1.80 -4.57 0.27
N LEU A 318 0.48 -4.47 0.18
CA LEU A 318 -0.37 -4.32 1.36
C LEU A 318 -0.67 -5.69 1.96
N VAL A 319 -0.19 -5.93 3.17
CA VAL A 319 -0.71 -6.97 4.07
C VAL A 319 -2.01 -6.43 4.68
N PRO A 320 -3.05 -7.25 4.90
CA PRO A 320 -4.30 -6.79 5.53
C PRO A 320 -4.01 -6.01 6.81
N GLY A 321 -4.52 -4.77 6.90
CA GLY A 321 -4.46 -3.97 8.13
C GLY A 321 -3.29 -2.98 8.29
N ALA A 322 -2.52 -2.62 7.26
CA ALA A 322 -1.45 -1.59 7.38
C ALA A 322 -1.87 -0.19 6.86
N PRO A 323 -2.11 0.80 7.75
CA PRO A 323 -2.30 2.21 7.38
C PRO A 323 -1.02 2.84 6.82
N PHE A 324 -1.14 3.70 5.80
CA PHE A 324 -0.19 4.81 5.61
C PHE A 324 -0.85 6.11 6.08
N ALA A 325 -0.17 6.87 6.94
CA ALA A 325 -0.61 8.18 7.40
C ALA A 325 0.57 9.17 7.33
N LEU A 326 0.38 10.30 6.65
CA LEU A 326 1.32 11.42 6.66
C LEU A 326 0.91 12.40 7.77
N TYR A 327 1.78 12.59 8.76
CA TYR A 327 1.61 13.61 9.81
C TYR A 327 2.62 14.74 9.61
N ARG A 328 2.17 15.99 9.74
CA ARG A 328 3.04 17.18 9.75
C ARG A 328 3.61 17.36 11.16
N GLN A 329 4.94 17.38 11.30
CA GLN A 329 5.61 17.79 12.54
C GLN A 329 5.94 19.29 12.42
N THR A 330 5.36 20.12 13.29
CA THR A 330 5.79 21.50 13.46
C THR A 330 7.16 21.51 14.14
N ALA A 331 8.20 21.81 13.37
CA ALA A 331 9.54 22.30 13.74
C ALA A 331 10.65 21.52 13.00
N PHE A 332 11.46 22.28 12.27
CA PHE A 332 12.72 21.94 11.58
C PHE A 332 12.63 21.49 10.10
N ASP A 333 13.26 22.33 9.26
CA ASP A 333 13.50 22.17 7.84
C ASP A 333 14.51 21.04 7.58
N SER A 334 14.05 19.86 7.15
CA SER A 334 14.77 18.83 6.36
C SER A 334 13.94 17.54 6.30
N PHE A 335 13.63 17.02 5.11
CA PHE A 335 12.75 15.83 4.93
C PHE A 335 13.43 14.72 4.11
N VAL A 336 13.22 13.47 4.53
CA VAL A 336 13.76 12.22 3.95
C VAL A 336 12.60 11.22 3.72
N CYS A 337 12.62 10.51 2.59
CA CYS A 337 11.54 9.64 2.08
C CYS A 337 11.69 8.17 2.54
N VAL A 338 10.58 7.50 2.91
CA VAL A 338 10.52 6.10 3.43
C VAL A 338 9.88 5.12 2.45
N LEU A 339 10.58 4.02 2.13
CA LEU A 339 10.05 2.82 1.48
C LEU A 339 10.10 1.63 2.46
N VAL A 340 9.03 0.85 2.56
CA VAL A 340 8.97 -0.40 3.35
C VAL A 340 8.62 -1.56 2.41
N VAL A 341 9.44 -2.59 2.37
CA VAL A 341 9.15 -3.88 1.73
C VAL A 341 9.62 -4.99 2.67
N ASP A 342 8.73 -5.86 3.15
CA ASP A 342 9.09 -7.07 3.90
C ASP A 342 8.34 -8.30 3.37
N CYS A 343 9.01 -9.47 3.38
CA CYS A 343 8.54 -10.77 2.91
C CYS A 343 8.20 -11.70 4.10
N LEU A 344 7.14 -12.50 3.96
CA LEU A 344 6.62 -13.46 4.95
C LEU A 344 7.31 -14.85 4.87
N PRO A 345 7.51 -15.59 6.00
CA PRO A 345 7.83 -17.01 6.01
C PRO A 345 6.59 -17.91 6.17
N VAL A 346 6.60 -19.09 5.52
CA VAL A 346 5.64 -20.20 5.72
C VAL A 346 6.32 -21.30 6.55
N ALA A 347 5.56 -21.96 7.43
CA ALA A 347 6.00 -22.97 8.41
C ALA A 347 6.63 -24.26 7.77
N PRO A 348 7.31 -25.12 8.54
CA PRO A 348 8.47 -25.88 8.09
C PRO A 348 8.14 -27.26 7.49
N GLY A 349 8.78 -27.57 6.37
CA GLY A 349 8.78 -28.90 5.75
C GLY A 349 8.23 -28.85 4.33
N PHE A 350 9.09 -29.16 3.36
CA PHE A 350 8.93 -29.07 1.90
C PHE A 350 9.33 -27.72 1.28
N LEU A 351 10.53 -27.74 0.70
CA LEU A 351 11.01 -26.78 -0.28
C LEU A 351 10.40 -27.18 -1.64
N LEU A 352 9.48 -26.38 -2.19
CA LEU A 352 9.03 -26.52 -3.58
C LEU A 352 9.58 -25.34 -4.39
N LEU A 353 10.61 -25.62 -5.17
CA LEU A 353 11.15 -24.72 -6.19
C LEU A 353 10.28 -24.84 -7.44
N ALA A 354 9.56 -23.77 -7.80
CA ALA A 354 9.04 -23.59 -9.15
C ALA A 354 9.91 -22.55 -9.86
N VAL A 355 10.80 -23.02 -10.73
CA VAL A 355 11.46 -22.22 -11.76
C VAL A 355 10.60 -22.39 -13.00
N ASP A 356 10.08 -21.31 -13.59
CA ASP A 356 9.63 -21.35 -14.98
C ASP A 356 10.30 -20.24 -15.78
N GLN A 357 11.26 -20.68 -16.60
CA GLN A 357 11.96 -19.94 -17.62
C GLN A 357 11.26 -20.12 -18.97
N PHE A 358 11.53 -19.14 -19.85
CA PHE A 358 11.48 -19.22 -21.30
C PHE A 358 11.72 -20.63 -21.89
N THR A 359 10.80 -21.05 -22.75
CA THR A 359 11.02 -22.11 -23.73
C THR A 359 11.83 -21.55 -24.91
N ILE A 360 13.04 -22.08 -25.14
CA ILE A 360 13.73 -22.00 -26.44
C ILE A 360 13.81 -23.43 -26.96
N SER A 361 13.22 -23.67 -28.13
CA SER A 361 13.22 -24.98 -28.79
C SER A 361 14.49 -25.20 -29.61
N TRP A 362 15.19 -26.31 -29.37
CA TRP A 362 16.03 -26.96 -30.38
C TRP A 362 15.70 -28.45 -30.43
N ASN A 363 15.28 -28.91 -31.61
CA ASN A 363 15.24 -30.32 -31.96
C ASN A 363 16.68 -30.75 -32.28
N LEU A 364 17.25 -31.69 -31.54
CA LEU A 364 18.26 -32.59 -32.11
C LEU A 364 18.27 -33.90 -31.33
N SER A 365 18.12 -34.98 -32.08
CA SER A 365 18.11 -36.36 -31.62
C SER A 365 19.54 -36.89 -31.46
N ILE A 366 19.69 -37.90 -30.60
CA ILE A 366 20.76 -38.93 -30.54
C ILE A 366 21.98 -38.66 -29.61
N GLU A 367 22.00 -39.53 -28.57
CA GLU A 367 23.11 -40.24 -27.91
C GLU A 367 24.30 -39.52 -27.25
N THR A 368 24.37 -39.72 -25.92
CA THR A 368 25.54 -39.95 -25.06
C THR A 368 26.89 -39.34 -25.43
N ASN A 369 27.42 -38.48 -24.54
CA ASN A 369 28.59 -38.84 -23.72
C ASN A 369 28.87 -37.79 -22.63
N LEU A 370 28.95 -38.27 -21.38
CA LEU A 370 29.38 -37.52 -20.20
C LEU A 370 30.87 -37.26 -20.30
N PHE A 371 31.34 -35.99 -20.39
CA PHE A 371 32.63 -35.58 -19.79
C PHE A 371 32.89 -34.06 -19.80
N GLN A 372 32.05 -33.22 -20.43
CA GLN A 372 32.24 -31.75 -20.43
C GLN A 372 31.36 -30.94 -19.46
N MET A 373 30.47 -31.57 -18.68
CA MET A 373 29.54 -30.86 -17.78
C MET A 373 30.09 -30.52 -16.37
N ALA A 374 31.29 -30.97 -16.01
CA ALA A 374 31.79 -30.82 -14.63
C ALA A 374 32.32 -29.40 -14.29
N HIS A 375 32.66 -28.57 -15.29
CA HIS A 375 33.20 -27.23 -15.04
C HIS A 375 32.15 -26.11 -15.05
N LEU A 376 31.00 -26.32 -15.70
CA LEU A 376 29.92 -25.32 -15.77
C LEU A 376 28.97 -25.39 -14.56
N SER A 377 28.84 -26.55 -13.91
CA SER A 377 27.98 -26.70 -12.73
C SER A 377 28.52 -25.95 -11.52
N ASN A 378 29.83 -25.97 -11.28
CA ASN A 378 30.42 -25.31 -10.11
C ASN A 378 30.36 -23.78 -10.19
N ALA A 379 30.47 -23.19 -11.39
CA ALA A 379 30.36 -21.75 -11.59
C ALA A 379 28.92 -21.25 -11.42
N LEU A 380 27.92 -21.99 -11.94
CA LEU A 380 26.51 -21.66 -11.76
C LEU A 380 26.04 -21.87 -10.32
N PHE A 381 26.53 -22.91 -9.63
CA PHE A 381 26.19 -23.15 -8.23
C PHE A 381 26.78 -22.08 -7.30
N ALA A 382 28.01 -21.64 -7.58
CA ALA A 382 28.63 -20.52 -6.87
C ALA A 382 27.87 -19.20 -7.11
N LEU A 383 27.45 -18.93 -8.36
CA LEU A 383 26.69 -17.71 -8.68
C LEU A 383 25.28 -17.71 -8.05
N LEU A 384 24.62 -18.88 -7.96
CA LEU A 384 23.30 -19.03 -7.35
C LEU A 384 23.33 -18.87 -5.83
N ILE A 385 24.39 -19.36 -5.15
CA ILE A 385 24.59 -19.16 -3.71
C ILE A 385 24.88 -17.69 -3.40
N VAL A 386 25.67 -17.01 -4.25
CA VAL A 386 25.98 -15.58 -4.09
C VAL A 386 24.73 -14.68 -4.28
N VAL A 387 23.83 -15.02 -5.20
CA VAL A 387 22.62 -14.22 -5.48
C VAL A 387 21.50 -14.46 -4.47
N ILE A 388 21.41 -15.65 -3.85
CA ILE A 388 20.45 -15.95 -2.78
C ILE A 388 20.90 -15.36 -1.43
N GLY A 389 22.20 -15.32 -1.13
CA GLY A 389 22.73 -14.58 0.02
C GLY A 389 22.47 -13.07 -0.07
N ALA A 390 22.63 -12.48 -1.26
CA ALA A 390 22.55 -11.04 -1.46
C ALA A 390 21.15 -10.39 -1.35
N ARG A 391 20.05 -11.15 -1.26
CA ARG A 391 18.68 -10.59 -1.24
C ARG A 391 18.01 -10.54 0.14
N TYR A 392 18.57 -11.21 1.15
CA TYR A 392 18.01 -11.26 2.51
C TYR A 392 18.88 -10.52 3.55
N GLU A 393 20.08 -10.07 3.16
CA GLU A 393 21.09 -9.52 4.08
C GLU A 393 20.94 -8.02 4.36
N ASP A 394 20.23 -7.24 3.55
CA ASP A 394 20.25 -5.76 3.67
C ASP A 394 19.73 -5.21 5.00
N LYS A 395 18.75 -5.85 5.64
CA LYS A 395 18.17 -5.37 6.93
C LYS A 395 18.97 -5.82 8.16
N TYR A 396 19.86 -6.80 8.01
CA TYR A 396 20.78 -7.23 9.07
C TYR A 396 22.23 -6.82 8.80
N ASP A 397 22.50 -6.23 7.63
CA ASP A 397 23.81 -5.76 7.23
C ASP A 397 24.26 -4.59 8.10
N ARG A 398 25.07 -4.91 9.11
CA ARG A 398 25.63 -3.96 10.08
C ARG A 398 26.51 -2.90 9.42
N THR A 399 27.03 -3.15 8.23
CA THR A 399 27.81 -2.15 7.50
C THR A 399 26.94 -0.96 7.08
N LYS A 400 25.64 -1.19 6.89
CA LYS A 400 24.61 -0.17 6.61
C LYS A 400 24.06 0.49 7.87
N MET A 401 24.47 0.05 9.06
CA MET A 401 23.98 0.60 10.32
C MET A 401 24.53 2.02 10.55
N PRO A 402 23.65 3.02 10.74
CA PRO A 402 24.06 4.35 11.16
C PRO A 402 24.93 4.31 12.42
N TRP A 403 25.95 5.17 12.48
CA TRP A 403 26.92 5.19 13.57
C TRP A 403 26.29 5.41 14.96
N ASP A 404 25.12 6.07 15.00
CA ASP A 404 24.35 6.31 16.20
C ASP A 404 23.55 5.12 16.73
N LEU A 405 23.32 4.10 15.89
CA LEU A 405 22.70 2.85 16.34
C LEU A 405 23.75 1.79 16.73
N ARG A 406 25.03 1.98 16.39
CA ARG A 406 26.09 1.01 16.68
C ARG A 406 26.16 0.48 18.13
N PRO A 407 25.82 1.25 19.19
CA PRO A 407 25.80 0.70 20.55
C PRO A 407 24.90 -0.53 20.74
N ILE A 408 23.88 -0.69 19.89
CA ILE A 408 22.93 -1.82 19.94
C ILE A 408 23.09 -2.78 18.75
N GLN A 409 24.17 -2.68 17.98
CA GLN A 409 24.39 -3.47 16.76
C GLN A 409 24.32 -4.99 16.97
N ASN A 410 24.71 -5.46 18.16
CA ASN A 410 24.74 -6.89 18.45
C ASN A 410 23.35 -7.48 18.62
N TYR A 411 22.32 -6.67 18.88
CA TYR A 411 20.95 -7.14 19.00
C TYR A 411 20.28 -7.34 17.64
N ILE A 412 20.84 -6.80 16.55
CA ILE A 412 20.32 -7.00 15.19
C ILE A 412 20.23 -8.49 14.89
N GLY A 413 19.07 -8.92 14.38
CA GLY A 413 18.83 -10.29 13.96
C GLY A 413 17.39 -10.75 14.23
N LEU A 414 17.06 -11.90 13.66
CA LEU A 414 15.85 -12.64 13.98
C LEU A 414 16.14 -13.60 15.13
N TRP A 415 15.36 -13.49 16.19
CA TRP A 415 15.51 -14.24 17.42
C TRP A 415 14.29 -15.13 17.64
N SER A 416 14.52 -16.39 17.98
CA SER A 416 13.46 -17.36 18.28
C SER A 416 13.55 -17.82 19.72
N LEU A 417 12.41 -17.84 20.41
CA LEU A 417 12.29 -18.29 21.79
C LEU A 417 12.72 -19.76 21.89
N GLN A 418 13.51 -20.09 22.89
CA GLN A 418 13.97 -21.45 23.18
C GLN A 418 13.37 -21.97 24.47
N SER A 419 13.37 -21.14 25.51
CA SER A 419 12.77 -21.48 26.79
C SER A 419 12.39 -20.21 27.53
N THR A 420 11.44 -20.37 28.45
CA THR A 420 10.99 -19.32 29.36
C THR A 420 10.89 -19.90 30.77
N THR A 421 11.25 -19.11 31.76
CA THR A 421 11.06 -19.41 33.18
C THR A 421 10.39 -18.24 33.87
N GLY A 422 9.56 -18.50 34.88
CA GLY A 422 8.80 -17.48 35.61
C GLY A 422 7.33 -17.41 35.21
N ARG A 423 6.64 -16.37 35.68
CA ARG A 423 5.19 -16.18 35.54
C ARG A 423 4.91 -15.06 34.56
N SER A 424 4.11 -15.36 33.53
CA SER A 424 3.72 -14.40 32.49
C SER A 424 2.30 -14.68 32.03
N ARG A 425 1.31 -14.26 32.83
CA ARG A 425 -0.11 -14.51 32.49
C ARG A 425 -0.57 -13.51 31.43
N ASP A 426 -0.28 -12.23 31.67
CA ASP A 426 -0.81 -11.15 30.84
C ASP A 426 0.24 -10.57 29.90
N LEU A 427 1.53 -10.78 30.18
CA LEU A 427 2.66 -10.33 29.37
C LEU A 427 3.58 -11.50 29.01
N PRO A 428 3.14 -12.45 28.16
CA PRO A 428 3.99 -13.56 27.73
C PRO A 428 5.22 -13.07 26.93
N PRO A 429 6.35 -13.80 26.98
CA PRO A 429 7.45 -13.55 26.07
C PRO A 429 6.99 -13.78 24.62
N PRO A 430 7.43 -12.96 23.66
CA PRO A 430 7.17 -13.23 22.25
C PRO A 430 7.92 -14.48 21.80
N ASP A 431 7.31 -15.26 20.90
CA ASP A 431 7.94 -16.44 20.33
C ASP A 431 9.07 -16.07 19.37
N GLN A 432 8.95 -14.93 18.68
CA GLN A 432 10.01 -14.35 17.87
C GLN A 432 10.17 -12.85 18.10
N ILE A 433 11.42 -12.40 18.05
CA ILE A 433 11.79 -10.98 18.08
C ILE A 433 12.67 -10.69 16.86
N ASP A 434 12.23 -9.81 15.97
CA ASP A 434 13.05 -9.31 14.86
C ASP A 434 13.57 -7.91 15.21
N PHE A 435 14.90 -7.79 15.37
CA PHE A 435 15.60 -6.51 15.43
C PHE A 435 16.24 -6.23 14.07
N ALA A 436 15.59 -5.40 13.27
CA ALA A 436 16.04 -5.09 11.92
C ALA A 436 16.55 -3.65 11.83
N ILE A 437 17.64 -3.44 11.07
CA ILE A 437 18.05 -2.11 10.64
C ILE A 437 16.92 -1.58 9.76
N ASN A 438 16.30 -0.50 10.20
CA ASN A 438 15.36 0.18 9.35
C ASN A 438 16.14 0.96 8.28
N PRO A 439 15.88 0.74 6.98
CA PRO A 439 16.48 1.59 5.95
C PRO A 439 16.04 3.06 6.08
N VAL A 440 15.01 3.37 6.90
CA VAL A 440 14.46 4.73 6.99
C VAL A 440 14.00 5.14 8.41
N PRO A 441 14.27 6.39 8.87
CA PRO A 441 13.84 6.86 10.18
C PRO A 441 12.33 6.69 10.47
N LYS A 442 11.98 6.14 11.64
CA LYS A 442 10.61 6.20 12.18
C LYS A 442 10.50 7.42 13.08
N PHE A 443 9.50 8.29 12.85
CA PHE A 443 9.31 9.56 13.57
C PHE A 443 10.52 10.52 13.48
N GLY A 444 11.24 10.50 12.36
CA GLY A 444 12.41 11.37 12.14
C GLY A 444 13.67 10.98 12.92
N ALA A 445 13.60 9.95 13.77
CA ALA A 445 14.75 9.40 14.49
C ALA A 445 15.25 8.12 13.82
N ARG A 446 16.57 7.99 13.65
CA ARG A 446 17.18 6.71 13.29
C ARG A 446 16.91 5.74 14.45
N ALA A 447 16.36 4.58 14.11
CA ALA A 447 15.91 3.59 15.08
C ALA A 447 16.03 2.17 14.50
N LEU A 448 16.20 1.18 15.36
CA LEU A 448 15.98 -0.22 14.96
C LEU A 448 14.47 -0.50 14.91
N ASN A 449 14.03 -1.25 13.91
CA ASN A 449 12.69 -1.82 13.89
C ASN A 449 12.64 -3.02 14.81
N ILE A 450 11.53 -3.14 15.52
CA ILE A 450 11.27 -4.26 16.41
C ILE A 450 9.94 -4.88 15.99
N THR A 451 9.93 -6.18 15.77
CA THR A 451 8.69 -6.94 15.59
C THR A 451 8.68 -8.09 16.56
N HIS A 452 7.64 -8.14 17.39
CA HIS A 452 7.32 -9.28 18.24
C HIS A 452 6.24 -10.10 17.57
N THR A 453 6.42 -11.42 17.52
CA THR A 453 5.44 -12.35 16.97
C THR A 453 5.10 -13.40 18.01
N TYR A 454 3.81 -13.65 18.16
CA TYR A 454 3.24 -14.65 19.06
C TYR A 454 2.50 -15.70 18.24
N PHE A 455 2.74 -16.97 18.54
CA PHE A 455 2.13 -18.12 17.87
C PHE A 455 1.27 -18.92 18.85
N GLN A 456 0.13 -19.40 18.35
CA GLN A 456 -0.67 -20.43 19.00
C GLN A 456 -1.06 -21.47 17.97
N ASN A 457 -0.76 -22.75 18.24
CA ASN A 457 -1.05 -23.87 17.34
C ASN A 457 -0.50 -23.66 15.90
N GLY A 458 0.66 -23.02 15.76
CA GLY A 458 1.31 -22.76 14.47
C GLY A 458 0.71 -21.60 13.66
N GLN A 459 -0.30 -20.91 14.19
CA GLN A 459 -0.84 -19.68 13.62
C GLN A 459 -0.39 -18.46 14.42
N VAL A 460 -0.18 -17.34 13.73
CA VAL A 460 0.10 -16.07 14.38
C VAL A 460 -1.15 -15.59 15.09
N THR A 461 -1.04 -15.35 16.40
CA THR A 461 -2.16 -14.80 17.19
C THR A 461 -2.05 -13.31 17.41
N ARG A 462 -0.82 -12.78 17.46
CA ARG A 462 -0.57 -11.38 17.78
C ARG A 462 0.79 -10.93 17.24
N HIS A 463 0.83 -9.65 16.87
CA HIS A 463 2.07 -8.93 16.62
C HIS A 463 2.15 -7.67 17.47
N ASP A 464 3.35 -7.39 17.99
CA ASP A 464 3.66 -6.05 18.49
C ASP A 464 4.74 -5.43 17.63
N TYR A 465 4.48 -4.22 17.16
CA TYR A 465 5.40 -3.48 16.32
C TYR A 465 6.01 -2.35 17.11
N GLY A 466 7.31 -2.18 16.95
CA GLY A 466 8.02 -1.16 17.67
C GLY A 466 9.21 -0.59 16.92
N TYR A 467 9.82 0.37 17.60
CA TYR A 467 11.08 0.95 17.17
C TYR A 467 11.89 1.41 18.38
N MET A 468 13.21 1.38 18.19
CA MET A 468 14.17 1.70 19.24
C MET A 468 15.17 2.76 18.77
N PRO A 469 14.93 4.03 19.09
CA PRO A 469 15.91 5.08 18.87
C PRO A 469 17.03 5.00 19.89
N VAL A 470 18.23 5.42 19.48
CA VAL A 470 19.43 5.49 20.32
C VAL A 470 19.92 6.92 20.35
N LYS A 471 20.19 7.44 21.56
CA LYS A 471 20.92 8.68 21.77
C LYS A 471 22.30 8.34 22.30
N ASN A 472 23.30 8.57 21.45
CA ASN A 472 24.69 8.32 21.78
C ASN A 472 25.22 9.16 22.95
N ALA A 473 26.23 8.62 23.60
CA ALA A 473 27.02 9.32 24.60
C ALA A 473 27.64 10.61 24.01
N THR A 474 27.64 11.66 24.80
CA THR A 474 28.25 12.96 24.48
C THR A 474 29.24 13.35 25.58
N ARG A 475 30.05 14.39 25.37
CA ARG A 475 30.93 14.93 26.44
C ARG A 475 30.18 15.38 27.69
N ARG A 476 28.89 15.71 27.58
CA ARG A 476 28.03 16.19 28.69
C ARG A 476 27.25 15.06 29.38
N ASP A 477 26.89 14.01 28.65
CA ASP A 477 26.25 12.81 29.21
C ASP A 477 26.91 11.56 28.61
N PRO A 478 27.73 10.82 29.38
CA PRO A 478 28.48 9.68 28.86
C PRO A 478 27.61 8.42 28.66
N ARG A 479 26.31 8.47 28.98
CA ARG A 479 25.41 7.31 28.87
C ARG A 479 24.81 7.23 27.47
N VAL A 480 24.64 6.00 26.98
CA VAL A 480 23.86 5.72 25.77
C VAL A 480 22.42 5.50 26.20
N HIS A 481 21.52 6.39 25.78
CA HIS A 481 20.10 6.27 26.09
C HIS A 481 19.38 5.58 24.93
N VAL A 482 18.40 4.77 25.28
CA VAL A 482 17.53 4.08 24.32
C VAL A 482 16.08 4.30 24.70
N ALA A 483 15.19 4.34 23.72
CA ALA A 483 13.76 4.20 23.97
C ALA A 483 13.26 2.94 23.30
N TYR A 484 12.22 2.34 23.83
CA TYR A 484 11.63 1.12 23.30
C TYR A 484 10.13 1.33 23.25
N LEU A 485 9.63 1.58 22.04
CA LEU A 485 8.23 1.91 21.82
C LEU A 485 7.59 0.77 21.08
N THR A 486 6.57 0.14 21.67
CA THR A 486 5.81 -0.95 21.03
C THR A 486 4.33 -0.61 20.99
N THR A 487 3.66 -1.06 19.94
CA THR A 487 2.21 -1.04 19.78
C THR A 487 1.74 -2.43 19.43
N SER A 488 0.79 -2.93 20.21
CA SER A 488 0.17 -4.22 19.98
C SER A 488 -1.00 -4.14 19.01
N SER A 489 -1.22 -5.20 18.24
CA SER A 489 -2.46 -5.41 17.47
C SER A 489 -3.72 -5.45 18.35
N GLU A 490 -3.58 -5.67 19.66
CA GLU A 490 -4.67 -5.63 20.64
C GLU A 490 -5.02 -4.21 21.11
N GLY A 491 -4.42 -3.17 20.52
CA GLY A 491 -4.81 -1.79 20.75
C GLY A 491 -4.20 -1.18 22.01
N TRP A 492 -2.97 -1.52 22.37
CA TRP A 492 -2.22 -0.81 23.41
C TRP A 492 -0.83 -0.43 22.93
N SER A 493 -0.29 0.65 23.51
CA SER A 493 1.04 1.17 23.21
C SER A 493 1.85 1.31 24.49
N MET A 494 3.08 0.81 24.48
CA MET A 494 4.05 0.96 25.56
C MET A 494 5.18 1.87 25.12
N MET A 495 5.51 2.83 25.97
CA MET A 495 6.68 3.67 25.82
C MET A 495 7.61 3.39 27.00
N GLU A 496 8.78 2.85 26.70
CA GLU A 496 9.82 2.56 27.67
C GLU A 496 11.06 3.39 27.36
N GLN A 497 11.80 3.78 28.38
CA GLN A 497 13.07 4.48 28.24
C GLN A 497 14.14 3.75 29.04
N GLY A 498 15.34 3.69 28.49
CA GLY A 498 16.40 2.86 28.99
C GLY A 498 17.79 3.38 28.70
N GLN A 499 18.77 2.56 29.07
CA GLN A 499 20.18 2.80 28.81
C GLN A 499 20.86 1.51 28.33
N VAL A 500 21.92 1.69 27.55
CA VAL A 500 22.80 0.62 27.09
C VAL A 500 24.10 0.68 27.87
N LYS A 501 24.50 -0.44 28.46
CA LYS A 501 25.80 -0.59 29.15
C LYS A 501 26.40 -1.93 28.76
N GLY A 502 27.45 -1.90 27.93
CA GLY A 502 28.08 -3.11 27.43
C GLY A 502 27.13 -3.94 26.56
N ASN A 503 26.88 -5.18 26.95
CA ASN A 503 26.01 -6.14 26.29
C ASN A 503 24.60 -6.22 26.90
N MET A 504 24.19 -5.17 27.63
CA MET A 504 22.92 -5.09 28.33
C MET A 504 22.16 -3.80 27.98
N MET A 505 20.87 -3.95 27.69
CA MET A 505 19.91 -2.85 27.58
C MET A 505 18.88 -2.99 28.69
N THR A 506 18.66 -1.93 29.47
CA THR A 506 17.68 -1.88 30.56
C THR A 506 16.68 -0.78 30.27
N PHE A 507 15.39 -1.11 30.30
CA PHE A 507 14.27 -0.23 30.01
C PHE A 507 13.31 -0.17 31.19
N HIS A 508 12.77 1.02 31.46
CA HIS A 508 11.70 1.25 32.42
C HIS A 508 10.51 1.88 31.71
N LEU A 509 9.31 1.49 32.11
CA LEU A 509 8.08 2.06 31.59
C LEU A 509 8.02 3.57 31.87
N LYS A 510 7.70 4.32 30.83
CA LYS A 510 7.39 5.76 30.91
C LYS A 510 5.91 6.00 30.77
N GLN A 511 5.28 5.29 29.85
CA GLN A 511 3.86 5.46 29.60
C GLN A 511 3.27 4.17 29.06
N PHE A 512 2.14 3.77 29.63
CA PHE A 512 1.28 2.73 29.09
C PHE A 512 -0.01 3.39 28.61
N LEU A 513 -0.34 3.22 27.33
CA LEU A 513 -1.52 3.80 26.71
C LEU A 513 -2.41 2.68 26.19
N ARG A 514 -3.57 2.50 26.80
CA ARG A 514 -4.63 1.65 26.24
C ARG A 514 -5.40 2.48 25.23
N ARG A 515 -5.52 2.01 24.00
CA ARG A 515 -6.39 2.60 22.98
C ARG A 515 -7.79 2.02 23.20
N SER A 516 -8.51 2.48 24.22
CA SER A 516 -9.84 1.94 24.53
C SER A 516 -10.96 2.83 24.01
N PHE A 517 -11.88 2.22 23.25
CA PHE A 517 -13.31 2.31 23.54
C PHE A 517 -14.09 0.98 23.44
N ASP A 518 -13.53 -0.13 22.92
CA ASP A 518 -14.29 -1.39 22.76
C ASP A 518 -13.49 -2.69 22.97
N VAL A 519 -12.74 -2.78 24.06
CA VAL A 519 -12.26 -4.10 24.54
C VAL A 519 -12.90 -4.34 25.89
N GLY A 520 -13.72 -5.38 25.97
CA GLY A 520 -14.48 -5.76 27.16
C GLY A 520 -13.69 -5.57 28.45
N ALA A 521 -14.40 -5.18 29.50
CA ALA A 521 -13.88 -4.88 30.82
C ALA A 521 -13.16 -6.08 31.46
N ARG A 522 -11.94 -6.37 30.99
CA ARG A 522 -10.85 -6.74 31.89
C ARG A 522 -10.39 -5.43 32.51
N ASN A 523 -11.04 -5.08 33.62
CA ASN A 523 -10.41 -4.28 34.65
C ASN A 523 -9.12 -5.02 35.08
N ASP A 524 -8.08 -4.27 35.47
CA ASP A 524 -6.97 -4.72 36.33
C ASP A 524 -5.59 -5.02 35.71
N LEU A 525 -5.21 -4.41 34.58
CA LEU A 525 -3.77 -4.28 34.25
C LEU A 525 -3.30 -2.84 34.37
N GLU A 526 -3.40 -2.29 35.58
CA GLU A 526 -2.69 -1.08 35.95
C GLU A 526 -1.26 -1.47 36.32
N ILE A 527 -0.33 -1.28 35.38
CA ILE A 527 1.10 -1.53 35.56
C ILE A 527 1.70 -0.35 36.34
N ARG A 528 2.09 -0.58 37.59
CA ARG A 528 2.73 0.42 38.47
C ARG A 528 4.20 0.59 38.14
N GLU A 529 4.90 -0.54 38.04
CA GLU A 529 6.30 -0.59 37.66
C GLU A 529 6.47 -1.62 36.55
N PHE A 530 7.31 -1.31 35.58
CA PHE A 530 7.71 -2.28 34.57
C PHE A 530 9.15 -2.03 34.16
N GLU A 531 9.91 -3.12 34.20
CA GLU A 531 11.30 -3.17 33.80
C GLU A 531 11.51 -4.29 32.79
N ARG A 532 12.20 -3.97 31.70
CA ARG A 532 12.62 -4.93 30.68
C ARG A 532 14.11 -4.84 30.50
N GLN A 533 14.77 -5.99 30.50
CA GLN A 533 16.19 -6.11 30.22
C GLN A 533 16.42 -7.04 29.04
N PHE A 534 17.33 -6.65 28.14
CA PHE A 534 17.91 -7.53 27.15
C PHE A 534 19.39 -7.69 27.41
N GLU A 535 19.85 -8.91 27.58
CA GLU A 535 21.25 -9.26 27.83
C GLU A 535 21.74 -10.16 26.70
N MET A 536 22.98 -9.95 26.25
CA MET A 536 23.61 -10.75 25.18
C MET A 536 24.81 -11.52 25.74
N PRO A 537 24.61 -12.75 26.28
CA PRO A 537 25.72 -13.57 26.77
C PRO A 537 26.69 -13.98 25.66
N SER A 538 26.18 -14.15 24.44
CA SER A 538 26.98 -14.46 23.25
C SER A 538 26.30 -13.87 22.02
N TYR A 539 26.98 -13.89 20.87
CA TYR A 539 26.38 -13.42 19.61
C TYR A 539 25.09 -14.17 19.27
N ASN A 540 25.02 -15.49 19.51
CA ASN A 540 23.88 -16.32 19.11
C ASN A 540 22.79 -16.46 20.17
N GLN A 541 22.95 -15.82 21.33
CA GLN A 541 22.03 -15.95 22.46
C GLN A 541 21.65 -14.58 23.02
N MET A 542 20.37 -14.39 23.26
CA MET A 542 19.82 -13.22 23.91
C MET A 542 18.92 -13.67 25.06
N ILE A 543 19.02 -13.00 26.20
CA ILE A 543 18.14 -13.22 27.36
C ILE A 543 17.29 -11.97 27.51
N MET A 544 15.97 -12.14 27.51
CA MET A 544 15.01 -11.11 27.85
C MET A 544 14.48 -11.36 29.26
N LYS A 545 14.61 -10.39 30.16
CA LYS A 545 14.01 -10.42 31.49
C LYS A 545 12.96 -9.34 31.56
N VAL A 546 11.77 -9.68 32.07
CA VAL A 546 10.71 -8.72 32.32
C VAL A 546 10.26 -8.87 33.76
N ARG A 547 10.06 -7.74 34.44
CA ARG A 547 9.36 -7.65 35.72
C ARG A 547 8.29 -6.57 35.59
N ALA A 548 7.04 -6.92 35.88
CA ALA A 548 5.92 -6.01 35.87
C ALA A 548 5.19 -6.11 37.22
N GLU A 549 5.08 -4.99 37.93
CA GLU A 549 4.28 -4.89 39.14
C GLU A 549 2.92 -4.31 38.78
N THR A 550 1.87 -5.07 39.04
CA THR A 550 0.48 -4.65 38.82
C THR A 550 -0.22 -4.40 40.16
N ASN A 551 -1.44 -3.89 40.14
CA ASN A 551 -2.26 -3.79 41.36
C ASN A 551 -2.55 -5.14 42.02
N ALA A 552 -2.54 -6.24 41.26
CA ALA A 552 -2.95 -7.56 41.74
C ALA A 552 -1.77 -8.46 42.15
N ASP A 553 -0.67 -8.42 41.39
CA ASP A 553 0.50 -9.28 41.61
C ASP A 553 1.76 -8.74 40.89
N THR A 554 2.92 -9.31 41.19
CA THR A 554 4.15 -9.12 40.40
C THR A 554 4.28 -10.25 39.39
N GLU A 555 4.28 -9.92 38.11
CA GLU A 555 4.60 -10.85 37.04
C GLU A 555 6.06 -10.68 36.61
N GLY A 556 6.70 -11.77 36.20
CA GLY A 556 8.04 -11.68 35.70
C GLY A 556 8.54 -12.99 35.11
N PHE A 557 9.25 -12.86 34.00
CA PHE A 557 9.82 -13.99 33.27
C PHE A 557 11.25 -13.72 32.83
N THR A 558 11.97 -14.80 32.60
CA THR A 558 13.26 -14.83 31.90
C THR A 558 13.11 -15.72 30.67
N ALA A 559 13.25 -15.14 29.49
CA ALA A 559 13.14 -15.82 28.21
C ALA A 559 14.50 -15.87 27.51
N MET A 560 14.89 -17.07 27.07
CA MET A 560 16.11 -17.30 26.30
C MET A 560 15.77 -17.41 24.82
N TYR A 561 16.49 -16.64 24.00
CA TYR A 561 16.34 -16.61 22.56
C TYR A 561 17.61 -17.07 21.86
N LYS A 562 17.43 -17.78 20.74
CA LYS A 562 18.48 -18.16 19.81
C LYS A 562 18.38 -17.32 18.55
N ARG A 563 19.52 -16.78 18.08
CA ARG A 563 19.60 -16.10 16.80
C ARG A 563 19.40 -17.10 15.67
N LEU A 564 18.43 -16.84 14.79
CA LEU A 564 18.22 -17.56 13.55
C LEU A 564 19.00 -16.92 12.40
N MET A 565 19.09 -15.59 12.40
CA MET A 565 19.74 -14.77 11.36
C MET A 565 20.27 -13.48 11.99
N GLY A 566 21.40 -12.93 11.52
CA GLY A 566 21.80 -11.54 11.79
C GLY A 566 23.27 -11.28 12.02
#